data_AF-A0A939FYC5-F1
#
_entry.id   AF-A0A939FYC5-F1
#
_cell.length_a   1.000
_cell.length_b   1.000
_cell.length_c   1.000
_cell.angle_alpha   90.00
_cell.angle_beta   90.00
_cell.angle_gamma   90.00
#
_symmetry.space_group_name_H-M   'P 1'
#
loop_
_entity.id
_entity.type
_entity.pdbx_description
1 polymer ?
#
loop_
_entity_poly.entity_id
_entity_poly.type
_entity_poly.pdbx_seq_one_letter_code
_entity_poly.pdbx_strand_id
1 'polypeptide(L)'
;MKSVWSLFEVMTTNQSKADLMTARLLVLTDKFRASAVSDMERIRQVFDASVSGEASAADRDEICRIGHSLAGRAGTFGFPKISSAAAALEDLIRAGGRDLAPTIGRLADAIGGELAGEHSTTN
;
A
#
# COMPACT_ATOMS: atom_id res chain seq x y z
N MET A 1 5.43 38.72 35.94
CA MET A 1 6.20 37.46 35.94
C MET A 1 5.26 36.28 35.69
N LYS A 2 4.85 36.07 34.42
CA LYS A 2 4.01 34.94 33.97
C LYS A 2 4.50 34.53 32.58
N SER A 3 5.66 33.87 32.47
CA SER A 3 6.21 33.63 31.12
C SER A 3 7.08 32.39 30.96
N VAL A 4 7.21 31.52 31.96
CA VAL A 4 8.06 30.31 31.83
C VAL A 4 7.26 29.04 32.11
N TRP A 5 6.37 29.06 33.10
CA TRP A 5 5.53 27.91 33.45
C TRP A 5 4.46 27.56 32.40
N SER A 6 3.90 28.55 31.69
CA SER A 6 2.86 28.32 30.66
C SER A 6 3.41 27.74 29.34
N LEU A 7 4.65 28.07 28.98
CA LEU A 7 5.29 27.51 27.78
C LEU A 7 5.69 26.05 27.98
N PHE A 8 6.13 25.68 29.19
CA PHE A 8 6.48 24.29 29.52
C PHE A 8 5.26 23.36 29.47
N GLU A 9 4.10 23.82 29.96
CA GLU A 9 2.84 23.05 29.94
C GLU A 9 2.23 22.93 28.53
N VAL A 10 2.33 23.99 27.71
CA VAL A 10 1.89 23.94 26.31
C VAL A 10 2.84 23.10 25.45
N MET A 11 4.16 23.12 25.71
CA MET A 11 5.13 22.27 24.99
C MET A 11 4.95 20.78 25.33
N THR A 12 4.75 20.41 26.60
CA THR A 12 4.50 19.00 26.97
C THR A 12 3.19 18.46 26.38
N THR A 13 2.16 19.30 26.30
CA THR A 13 0.87 18.93 25.70
C THR A 13 0.94 18.82 24.17
N ASN A 14 1.77 19.63 23.51
CA ASN A 14 1.93 19.56 22.05
C ASN A 14 2.79 18.36 21.61
N GLN A 15 3.79 17.98 22.40
CA GLN A 15 4.60 16.77 22.18
C GLN A 15 3.75 15.50 22.31
N SER A 16 2.90 15.40 23.35
CA SER A 16 2.05 14.21 23.53
C SER A 16 1.03 14.00 22.40
N LYS A 17 0.51 15.07 21.81
CA LYS A 17 -0.38 14.99 20.64
C LYS A 17 0.37 14.50 19.39
N ALA A 18 1.59 14.98 19.17
CA ALA A 18 2.44 14.54 18.07
C ALA A 18 2.80 13.04 18.19
N ASP A 19 3.09 12.57 19.41
CA ASP A 19 3.37 11.16 19.68
C ASP A 19 2.14 10.28 19.42
N LEU A 20 0.95 10.71 19.87
CA LEU A 20 -0.31 9.99 19.61
C LEU A 20 -0.64 9.92 18.12
N MET A 21 -0.40 11.01 17.37
CA MET A 21 -0.60 11.02 15.92
C MET A 21 0.38 10.09 15.21
N THR A 22 1.65 10.08 15.64
CA THR A 22 2.68 9.18 15.12
C THR A 22 2.32 7.73 15.40
N ALA A 23 1.94 7.40 16.63
CA ALA A 23 1.50 6.05 16.99
C ALA A 23 0.27 5.60 16.19
N ARG A 24 -0.69 6.49 15.97
CA ARG A 24 -1.87 6.19 15.14
C ARG A 24 -1.49 5.96 13.68
N LEU A 25 -0.56 6.75 13.15
CA LEU A 25 -0.08 6.58 11.77
C LEU A 25 0.62 5.23 11.62
N LEU A 26 1.47 4.83 12.56
CA LEU A 26 2.12 3.51 12.57
C LEU A 26 1.09 2.37 12.53
N VAL A 27 0.06 2.42 13.39
CA VAL A 27 -1.01 1.41 13.38
C VAL A 27 -1.76 1.36 12.06
N LEU A 28 -2.02 2.51 11.42
CA LEU A 28 -2.69 2.54 10.12
C LEU A 28 -1.78 2.02 9.00
N THR A 29 -0.48 2.34 9.06
CA THR A 29 0.53 1.80 8.16
C THR A 29 0.62 0.28 8.29
N ASP A 30 0.67 -0.28 9.49
CA ASP A 30 0.69 -1.73 9.71
C ASP A 30 -0.56 -2.42 9.14
N LYS A 31 -1.73 -1.82 9.34
CA LYS A 31 -2.96 -2.30 8.72
C LYS A 31 -2.88 -2.27 7.21
N PHE A 32 -2.33 -1.21 6.64
CA PHE A 32 -2.11 -1.14 5.20
C PHE A 32 -1.18 -2.25 4.71
N ARG A 33 -0.06 -2.50 5.40
CA ARG A 33 0.90 -3.57 5.05
C ARG A 33 0.21 -4.94 5.03
N ALA A 34 -0.52 -5.26 6.09
CA ALA A 34 -1.27 -6.52 6.18
C ALA A 34 -2.30 -6.65 5.04
N SER A 35 -3.08 -5.59 4.79
CA SER A 35 -4.04 -5.58 3.70
C SER A 35 -3.38 -5.67 2.32
N ALA A 36 -2.23 -5.05 2.09
CA ALA A 36 -1.50 -5.14 0.82
C ALA A 36 -1.06 -6.57 0.50
N VAL A 37 -0.63 -7.34 1.52
CA VAL A 37 -0.32 -8.76 1.37
C VAL A 37 -1.57 -9.55 0.98
N SER A 38 -2.69 -9.37 1.68
CA SER A 38 -3.94 -10.05 1.35
C SER A 38 -4.50 -9.66 -0.02
N ASP A 39 -4.38 -8.39 -0.41
CA ASP A 39 -4.76 -7.89 -1.73
C ASP A 39 -3.94 -8.60 -2.84
N MET A 40 -2.62 -8.78 -2.61
CA MET A 40 -1.74 -9.50 -3.54
C MET A 40 -2.07 -10.98 -3.64
N GLU A 41 -2.37 -11.64 -2.52
CA GLU A 41 -2.82 -13.04 -2.51
C GLU A 41 -4.11 -13.20 -3.30
N ARG A 42 -5.06 -12.27 -3.16
CA ARG A 42 -6.31 -12.29 -3.91
C ARG A 42 -6.08 -12.09 -5.40
N ILE A 43 -5.20 -11.16 -5.80
CA ILE A 43 -4.83 -10.99 -7.22
C ILE A 43 -4.26 -12.29 -7.79
N ARG A 44 -3.36 -12.96 -7.05
CA ARG A 44 -2.78 -14.24 -7.48
C ARG A 44 -3.84 -15.32 -7.64
N GLN A 45 -4.72 -15.48 -6.65
CA GLN A 45 -5.80 -16.47 -6.71
C GLN A 45 -6.71 -16.29 -7.93
N VAL A 46 -7.11 -15.05 -8.21
CA VAL A 46 -7.96 -14.72 -9.37
C VAL A 46 -7.21 -14.97 -10.67
N PHE A 47 -5.93 -14.60 -10.74
CA PHE A 47 -5.09 -14.83 -11.91
C PHE A 47 -4.83 -16.33 -12.16
N ASP A 48 -4.50 -17.09 -11.13
CA ASP A 48 -4.19 -18.53 -11.22
C ASP A 48 -5.44 -19.39 -11.50
N ALA A 49 -6.62 -18.94 -11.04
CA ALA A 49 -7.89 -19.59 -11.34
C ALA A 49 -8.32 -19.44 -12.82
N SER A 50 -7.65 -18.58 -13.59
CA SER A 50 -7.95 -18.36 -15.01
C SER A 50 -7.38 -19.52 -15.86
N VAL A 51 -8.23 -20.50 -16.19
CA VAL A 51 -7.89 -21.83 -16.77
C VAL A 51 -7.24 -21.81 -18.18
N SER A 52 -6.78 -20.68 -18.72
CA SER A 52 -6.22 -20.63 -20.08
C SER A 52 -5.12 -19.61 -20.30
N GLY A 53 -4.55 -19.04 -19.25
CA GLY A 53 -3.62 -17.91 -19.36
C GLY A 53 -4.30 -16.60 -19.77
N GLU A 54 -5.63 -16.59 -19.89
CA GLU A 54 -6.43 -15.40 -20.13
C GLU A 54 -7.47 -15.27 -19.01
N ALA A 55 -7.32 -14.21 -18.22
CA ALA A 55 -8.30 -13.84 -17.20
C ALA A 55 -9.64 -13.48 -17.86
N SER A 56 -10.74 -14.00 -17.31
CA SER A 56 -12.08 -13.62 -17.77
C SER A 56 -12.31 -12.12 -17.57
N ALA A 57 -13.33 -11.54 -18.23
CA ALA A 57 -13.67 -10.13 -18.00
C ALA A 57 -13.94 -9.84 -16.51
N ALA A 58 -14.59 -10.76 -15.81
CA ALA A 58 -14.86 -10.62 -14.37
C ALA A 58 -13.59 -10.67 -13.53
N ASP A 59 -12.65 -11.56 -13.85
CA ASP A 59 -11.36 -11.68 -13.18
C ASP A 59 -10.52 -10.41 -13.38
N ARG A 60 -10.51 -9.89 -14.61
CA ARG A 60 -9.83 -8.63 -14.95
C ARG A 60 -10.43 -7.44 -14.20
N ASP A 61 -11.76 -7.35 -14.12
CA ASP A 61 -12.44 -6.29 -13.37
C ASP A 61 -12.14 -6.38 -11.87
N GLU A 62 -12.02 -7.59 -11.33
CA GLU A 62 -11.61 -7.80 -9.95
C GLU A 62 -10.17 -7.38 -9.68
N ILE A 63 -9.22 -7.83 -10.51
CA ILE A 63 -7.81 -7.44 -10.39
C ILE A 63 -7.66 -5.91 -10.53
N CYS A 64 -8.39 -5.29 -11.46
CA CYS A 64 -8.40 -3.85 -11.66
C CYS A 64 -8.90 -3.10 -10.42
N ARG A 65 -10.00 -3.57 -9.81
CA ARG A 65 -10.56 -2.98 -8.58
C ARG A 65 -9.60 -3.05 -7.40
N ILE A 66 -8.93 -4.20 -7.24
CA ILE A 66 -7.93 -4.39 -6.17
C ILE A 66 -6.73 -3.47 -6.44
N GLY A 67 -6.22 -3.43 -7.68
CA GLY A 67 -5.13 -2.56 -8.09
C GLY A 67 -5.42 -1.08 -7.82
N HIS A 68 -6.62 -0.60 -8.19
CA HIS A 68 -7.04 0.77 -7.95
C HIS A 68 -7.06 1.14 -6.45
N SER A 69 -7.66 0.28 -5.62
CA SER A 69 -7.71 0.46 -4.17
C SER A 69 -6.31 0.47 -3.55
N LEU A 70 -5.46 -0.46 -3.99
CA LEU A 70 -4.09 -0.59 -3.53
C LEU A 70 -3.25 0.62 -3.91
N ALA A 71 -3.40 1.16 -5.13
CA ALA A 71 -2.70 2.35 -5.58
C ALA A 71 -3.03 3.57 -4.72
N GLY A 72 -4.33 3.84 -4.50
CA GLY A 72 -4.78 4.98 -3.69
C GLY A 72 -4.33 4.88 -2.23
N ARG A 73 -4.44 3.70 -1.62
CA ARG A 73 -3.97 3.47 -0.25
C ARG A 73 -2.45 3.59 -0.15
N ALA A 74 -1.70 2.99 -1.07
CA ALA A 74 -0.24 3.02 -1.08
C ALA A 74 0.30 4.46 -1.18
N GLY A 75 -0.32 5.30 -2.02
CA GLY A 75 0.01 6.72 -2.11
C GLY A 75 -0.23 7.47 -0.79
N THR A 76 -1.31 7.13 -0.08
CA THR A 76 -1.66 7.75 1.21
C THR A 76 -0.66 7.41 2.32
N PHE A 77 -0.14 6.18 2.33
CA PHE A 77 0.76 5.70 3.39
C PHE A 77 2.25 5.80 3.04
N GLY A 78 2.61 6.40 1.90
CA GLY A 78 4.00 6.66 1.53
C GLY A 78 4.74 5.50 0.87
N PHE A 79 4.02 4.63 0.14
CA PHE A 79 4.59 3.51 -0.61
C PHE A 79 4.54 3.76 -2.13
N PRO A 80 5.38 4.66 -2.69
CA PRO A 80 5.29 5.08 -4.08
C PRO A 80 5.55 3.93 -5.07
N LYS A 81 6.42 2.96 -4.72
CA LYS A 81 6.68 1.80 -5.59
C LYS A 81 5.45 0.88 -5.71
N ILE A 82 4.79 0.59 -4.59
CA ILE A 82 3.54 -0.18 -4.58
C ILE A 82 2.47 0.59 -5.36
N SER A 83 2.33 1.90 -5.11
CA SER A 83 1.36 2.75 -5.79
C SER A 83 1.55 2.74 -7.30
N SER A 84 2.80 2.91 -7.77
CA SER A 84 3.11 2.93 -9.20
C SER A 84 2.92 1.57 -9.87
N ALA A 85 3.32 0.49 -9.21
CA ALA A 85 3.14 -0.86 -9.76
C ALA A 85 1.66 -1.25 -9.86
N ALA A 86 0.85 -0.88 -8.86
CA ALA A 86 -0.59 -1.14 -8.85
C ALA A 86 -1.32 -0.32 -9.95
N ALA A 87 -0.94 0.95 -10.13
CA ALA A 87 -1.47 1.78 -11.22
C ALA A 87 -1.10 1.21 -12.60
N ALA A 88 0.13 0.73 -12.78
CA ALA A 88 0.54 0.09 -14.04
C ALA A 88 -0.28 -1.18 -14.36
N LEU A 89 -0.70 -1.93 -13.35
CA LEU A 89 -1.60 -3.08 -13.51
C LEU A 89 -3.01 -2.65 -13.96
N GLU A 90 -3.56 -1.61 -13.32
CA GLU A 90 -4.84 -1.00 -13.69
C GLU A 90 -4.83 -0.50 -15.14
N ASP A 91 -3.79 0.25 -15.51
CA ASP A 91 -3.63 0.83 -16.85
C ASP A 91 -3.53 -0.25 -17.92
N LEU A 92 -2.78 -1.33 -17.66
CA LEU A 92 -2.67 -2.46 -18.58
C LEU A 92 -4.03 -3.13 -18.81
N ILE A 93 -4.81 -3.35 -17.75
CA ILE A 93 -6.12 -3.98 -17.86
C ILE A 93 -7.08 -3.09 -18.65
N ARG A 94 -7.09 -1.77 -18.37
CA ARG A 94 -7.91 -0.77 -19.08
C ARG A 94 -7.54 -0.61 -20.54
N ALA A 95 -6.26 -0.72 -20.86
CA ALA A 95 -5.77 -0.70 -22.24
C ALA A 95 -6.10 -1.98 -23.02
N GLY A 96 -6.75 -2.97 -22.40
CA GLY A 96 -7.08 -4.24 -23.04
C GLY A 96 -5.93 -5.25 -23.06
N GLY A 97 -4.83 -4.99 -22.34
CA GLY A 97 -3.68 -5.87 -22.24
C GLY A 97 -4.06 -7.29 -21.78
N ARG A 98 -3.49 -8.31 -22.43
CA ARG A 98 -3.82 -9.72 -22.18
C ARG A 98 -2.82 -10.40 -21.25
N ASP A 99 -1.54 -10.03 -21.38
CA ASP A 99 -0.46 -10.57 -20.57
C ASP A 99 -0.28 -9.79 -19.26
N LEU A 100 -1.01 -10.19 -18.22
CA LEU A 100 -0.97 -9.54 -16.91
C LEU A 100 0.21 -10.04 -16.05
N ALA A 101 0.78 -11.20 -16.37
CA ALA A 101 1.74 -11.89 -15.50
C ALA A 101 2.98 -11.04 -15.15
N PRO A 102 3.63 -10.35 -16.10
CA PRO A 102 4.77 -9.49 -15.80
C PRO A 102 4.43 -8.32 -14.88
N THR A 103 3.22 -7.78 -14.99
CA THR A 103 2.81 -6.61 -14.20
C THR A 103 2.34 -7.02 -12.80
N ILE A 104 1.71 -8.19 -12.68
CA ILE A 104 1.43 -8.85 -11.39
C ILE A 104 2.75 -9.20 -10.67
N GLY A 105 3.76 -9.70 -11.40
CA GLY A 105 5.09 -9.97 -10.85
C GLY A 105 5.76 -8.71 -10.28
N ARG A 106 5.77 -7.61 -11.06
CA ARG A 106 6.29 -6.31 -10.60
C ARG A 106 5.57 -5.78 -9.36
N LEU A 107 4.26 -5.95 -9.28
CA LEU A 107 3.49 -5.57 -8.10
C LEU A 107 3.87 -6.42 -6.87
N ALA A 108 4.02 -7.73 -7.06
CA ALA A 108 4.48 -8.62 -6.00
C ALA A 108 5.88 -8.27 -5.50
N ASP A 109 6.81 -7.95 -6.40
CA ASP A 109 8.16 -7.53 -6.04
C ASP A 109 8.16 -6.20 -5.29
N ALA A 110 7.32 -5.25 -5.71
CA ALA A 110 7.19 -3.96 -5.02
C ALA A 110 6.66 -4.14 -3.59
N ILE A 111 5.64 -4.98 -3.41
CA ILE A 111 5.10 -5.30 -2.08
C ILE A 111 6.16 -6.03 -1.24
N GLY A 112 6.79 -7.07 -1.78
CA GLY A 112 7.83 -7.81 -1.08
C GLY A 112 9.02 -6.94 -0.67
N GLY A 113 9.51 -6.08 -1.56
CA GLY A 113 10.66 -5.22 -1.30
C GLY A 113 10.38 -4.10 -0.29
N GLU A 114 9.22 -3.45 -0.37
CA GLU A 114 8.85 -2.37 0.56
C GLU A 114 8.47 -2.92 1.95
N LEU A 115 7.85 -4.09 2.02
CA LEU A 115 7.47 -4.71 3.28
C LEU A 115 8.62 -5.43 3.98
N ALA A 116 9.58 -6.00 3.23
CA ALA A 116 10.80 -6.58 3.81
C ALA A 116 11.82 -5.51 4.27
N GLY A 117 11.68 -4.26 3.81
CA GLY A 117 12.58 -3.15 4.12
C GLY A 117 12.59 -2.68 5.58
N GLU A 118 11.77 -3.23 6.48
CA GLU A 118 11.66 -2.82 7.89
C GLU A 118 12.84 -3.19 8.80
N HIS A 119 13.95 -3.70 8.24
CA HIS A 119 15.17 -3.99 9.02
C HIS A 119 16.43 -3.24 8.55
N SER A 120 16.32 -2.21 7.70
CA SER A 120 17.52 -1.43 7.28
C SER A 120 17.24 0.06 7.13
N THR A 121 16.79 0.70 8.20
CA THR A 121 17.07 2.14 8.43
C THR A 121 17.04 2.46 9.92
N THR A 122 18.14 2.13 10.60
CA THR A 122 18.58 2.90 11.76
C THR A 122 20.08 3.15 11.57
N ASN A 123 20.40 4.35 11.11
CA ASN A 123 21.69 4.98 11.28
C ASN A 123 21.58 5.92 12.47
#